data_AF-C4R5K4-F1
#
_entry.id   AF-C4R5K4-F1
#
_cell.length_a   1.000
_cell.length_b   1.000
_cell.length_c   1.000
_cell.angle_alpha   90.00
_cell.angle_beta   90.00
_cell.angle_gamma   90.00
#
_symmetry.space_group_name_H-M   'P 1'
#
loop_
_entity.id
_entity.type
_entity.pdbx_description
1 polymer ?
#
loop_
_entity_poly.entity_id
_entity_poly.type
_entity_poly.pdbx_seq_one_letter_code
_entity_poly.pdbx_strand_id
1 'polypeptide(L)'
;MSNRKEIKYKNELQAKFQYAISQSNSKVASWVITPQKTTTSESADYANAFLNLPVIRQGSGLGSANNDDADEESTIGTIGDFVNGTKNLSTMTKKQKMKSQVDDKLARINNRHRVSKDDSKVIQSLKNKMRNDDRRRFRQENLEKQNSQRNQNDASDSSDEEQISRSVKKGSNLLIEAKMGKRKGK
;
A
#
# COMPACT_ATOMS: atom_id res chain seq x y z
N MET A 1 -18.29 -41.16 -54.27
CA MET A 1 -19.26 -40.23 -53.65
C MET A 1 -19.89 -39.38 -54.76
N SER A 2 -21.17 -39.03 -54.69
CA SER A 2 -21.82 -38.20 -55.72
C SER A 2 -21.43 -36.73 -55.55
N ASN A 3 -21.08 -36.04 -56.65
CA ASN A 3 -20.68 -34.63 -56.68
C ASN A 3 -21.67 -33.73 -55.91
N ARG A 4 -22.97 -34.00 -56.00
CA ARG A 4 -24.00 -33.26 -55.27
C ARG A 4 -23.87 -33.37 -53.74
N LYS A 5 -23.44 -34.52 -53.22
CA LYS A 5 -23.21 -34.71 -51.77
C LYS A 5 -21.96 -33.96 -51.31
N GLU A 6 -20.92 -33.94 -52.13
CA GLU A 6 -19.69 -33.20 -51.85
C GLU A 6 -19.93 -31.68 -51.83
N ILE A 7 -20.68 -31.14 -52.80
CA ILE A 7 -21.03 -29.72 -52.83
C ILE A 7 -21.84 -29.33 -51.58
N LYS A 8 -22.82 -30.15 -51.19
CA LYS A 8 -23.59 -29.90 -49.96
C LYS A 8 -22.69 -29.86 -48.72
N TYR A 9 -21.77 -30.82 -48.61
CA TYR A 9 -20.83 -30.88 -47.49
C TYR A 9 -19.87 -29.67 -47.46
N LYS A 10 -19.35 -29.25 -48.63
CA LYS A 10 -18.51 -28.05 -48.75
C LYS A 10 -19.27 -26.79 -48.33
N ASN A 11 -20.51 -26.64 -48.77
CA ASN A 11 -21.35 -25.49 -48.40
C ASN A 11 -21.65 -25.48 -46.90
N GLU A 12 -21.94 -26.64 -46.31
CA GLU A 12 -22.17 -26.78 -44.88
C GLU A 12 -20.93 -26.40 -44.06
N LEU A 13 -19.75 -26.85 -44.48
CA LEU A 13 -18.49 -26.47 -43.85
C LEU A 13 -18.22 -24.97 -43.93
N GLN A 14 -18.47 -24.36 -45.09
CA GLN A 14 -18.31 -22.91 -45.26
C GLN A 14 -19.27 -22.13 -44.35
N ALA A 15 -20.54 -22.56 -44.26
CA ALA A 15 -21.52 -21.93 -43.38
C ALA A 15 -21.13 -22.06 -41.90
N LYS A 16 -20.68 -23.24 -41.46
CA LYS A 16 -20.19 -23.47 -40.10
C LYS A 16 -18.98 -22.60 -39.77
N PHE A 17 -18.04 -22.45 -40.71
CA PHE A 17 -16.86 -21.62 -40.53
C PHE A 17 -17.22 -20.13 -40.41
N GLN A 18 -18.05 -19.62 -41.31
CA GLN A 18 -18.53 -18.22 -41.25
C GLN A 18 -19.28 -17.95 -39.94
N TYR A 19 -20.12 -18.89 -39.50
CA TYR A 19 -20.83 -18.77 -38.23
C TYR A 19 -19.88 -18.69 -37.04
N ALA A 20 -18.88 -19.59 -36.97
CA ALA A 20 -17.88 -19.57 -35.90
C ALA A 20 -17.10 -18.24 -35.84
N ILE A 21 -16.69 -17.70 -37.01
CA ILE A 21 -16.02 -16.40 -37.09
C ILE A 21 -16.95 -15.25 -36.65
N SER A 22 -18.22 -15.29 -37.05
CA SER A 22 -19.17 -14.23 -36.66
C SER A 22 -19.37 -14.17 -35.15
N GLN A 23 -19.41 -15.33 -34.48
CA GLN A 23 -19.51 -15.41 -33.02
C GLN A 23 -18.25 -14.88 -32.33
N SER A 24 -17.05 -15.25 -32.80
CA SER A 24 -15.81 -14.71 -32.24
C SER A 24 -15.71 -13.20 -32.44
N ASN A 25 -16.08 -12.70 -33.63
CA ASN A 25 -16.03 -11.27 -33.94
C ASN A 25 -17.03 -10.47 -33.09
N SER A 26 -18.25 -10.99 -32.87
CA SER A 26 -19.24 -10.37 -31.99
C SER A 26 -18.74 -10.27 -30.54
N LYS A 27 -18.07 -11.32 -30.04
CA LYS A 27 -17.47 -11.32 -28.69
C LYS A 27 -16.29 -10.36 -28.57
N VAL A 28 -15.45 -10.25 -29.60
CA VAL A 28 -14.34 -9.28 -29.61
C VAL A 28 -14.87 -7.85 -29.74
N ALA A 29 -15.94 -7.63 -30.52
CA ALA A 29 -16.56 -6.33 -30.67
C ALA A 29 -17.13 -5.80 -29.34
N SER A 30 -17.60 -6.66 -28.44
CA SER A 30 -18.05 -6.24 -27.11
C SER A 30 -16.90 -5.86 -26.16
N TRP A 31 -15.67 -6.32 -26.42
CA TRP A 31 -14.49 -5.87 -25.67
C TRP A 31 -14.01 -4.50 -26.12
N VAL A 32 -14.28 -4.12 -27.37
CA VAL A 32 -13.95 -2.80 -27.86
C VAL A 32 -15.01 -1.84 -27.33
N ILE A 33 -14.70 -1.20 -26.21
CA ILE A 33 -15.47 -0.06 -25.70
C ILE A 33 -15.35 1.04 -26.76
N THR A 34 -16.32 1.10 -27.66
CA THR A 34 -16.48 2.24 -28.53
C THR A 34 -17.16 3.33 -27.68
N PRO A 35 -16.52 4.49 -27.46
CA PRO A 35 -17.21 5.60 -26.84
C PRO A 35 -18.38 5.94 -27.78
N GLN A 36 -19.60 5.68 -27.34
CA GLN A 36 -20.76 6.23 -28.04
C GLN A 36 -20.55 7.73 -28.06
N LYS A 37 -20.46 8.29 -29.26
CA LYS A 37 -20.34 9.72 -29.49
C LYS A 37 -21.69 10.35 -29.17
N THR A 38 -21.96 10.45 -27.88
CA THR A 38 -23.03 11.25 -27.34
C THR A 38 -22.64 12.72 -27.52
N THR A 39 -23.67 13.49 -27.84
CA THR A 39 -23.62 14.88 -28.25
C THR A 39 -22.88 15.76 -27.25
N THR A 40 -22.30 16.83 -27.78
CA THR A 40 -21.41 17.86 -27.21
C THR A 40 -21.82 18.50 -25.86
N SER A 41 -22.92 18.07 -25.24
CA SER A 41 -23.34 18.44 -23.89
C SER A 41 -22.72 17.56 -22.80
N GLU A 42 -22.41 16.28 -23.09
CA GLU A 42 -21.85 15.38 -22.06
C GLU A 42 -20.37 15.69 -21.74
N SER A 43 -19.65 16.39 -22.62
CA SER A 43 -18.26 16.76 -22.38
C SER A 43 -18.09 17.63 -21.14
N ALA A 44 -19.04 18.53 -20.86
CA ALA A 44 -19.05 19.33 -19.64
C ALA A 44 -19.36 18.47 -18.42
N ASP A 45 -20.28 17.52 -18.52
CA ASP A 45 -20.64 16.62 -17.43
C ASP A 45 -19.51 15.64 -17.10
N TYR A 46 -18.81 15.10 -18.11
CA TYR A 46 -17.60 14.30 -17.91
C TYR A 46 -16.44 15.11 -17.36
N ALA A 47 -16.27 16.37 -17.81
CA ALA A 47 -15.26 17.26 -17.25
C ALA A 47 -15.54 17.55 -15.77
N ASN A 48 -16.79 17.86 -15.43
CA ASN A 48 -17.23 18.08 -14.05
C ASN A 48 -17.11 16.80 -13.20
N ALA A 49 -17.46 15.64 -13.76
CA ALA A 49 -17.29 14.34 -13.10
C ALA A 49 -15.81 14.03 -12.83
N PHE A 50 -14.91 14.35 -13.78
CA PHE A 50 -13.47 14.20 -13.59
C PHE A 50 -12.93 15.12 -12.49
N LEU A 51 -13.36 16.39 -12.47
CA LEU A 51 -12.96 17.34 -11.44
C LEU A 51 -13.47 16.93 -10.05
N ASN A 52 -14.56 16.18 -9.95
CA ASN A 52 -15.10 15.69 -8.69
C ASN A 52 -14.48 14.37 -8.20
N LEU A 53 -13.54 13.77 -8.94
CA LEU A 53 -12.86 12.55 -8.49
C LEU A 53 -11.97 12.82 -7.27
N PRO A 54 -11.91 11.88 -6.30
CA PRO A 54 -11.09 12.02 -5.10
C PRO A 54 -9.58 11.89 -5.42
N VAL A 55 -8.75 12.68 -4.74
CA VAL A 55 -7.29 12.62 -4.86
C VAL A 55 -6.68 11.88 -3.67
N ILE A 56 -5.89 10.86 -3.96
CA ILE A 56 -5.20 10.06 -2.94
C ILE A 56 -3.93 10.78 -2.49
N ARG A 57 -3.83 11.06 -1.19
CA ARG A 57 -2.64 11.71 -0.60
C ARG A 57 -1.46 10.77 -0.47
N GLN A 58 -0.25 11.31 -0.39
CA GLN A 58 0.93 10.46 -0.19
C GLN A 58 0.88 9.77 1.18
N GLY A 59 1.04 8.45 1.17
CA GLY A 59 0.91 7.62 2.38
C GLY A 59 -0.53 7.39 2.85
N SER A 60 -1.53 7.78 2.06
CA SER A 60 -2.93 7.36 2.23
C SER A 60 -3.08 5.91 1.79
N GLY A 61 -3.74 5.08 2.60
CA GLY A 61 -4.14 3.74 2.19
C GLY A 61 -5.39 3.76 1.30
N LEU A 62 -5.64 2.68 0.55
CA LEU A 62 -6.83 2.54 -0.31
C LEU A 62 -8.16 2.61 0.47
N GLY A 63 -8.13 2.30 1.77
CA GLY A 63 -9.31 2.42 2.65
C GLY A 63 -9.65 3.85 3.09
N SER A 64 -8.80 4.85 2.80
CA SER A 64 -9.06 6.25 3.15
C SER A 64 -9.97 6.98 2.16
N ALA A 65 -10.20 6.41 0.96
CA ALA A 65 -10.99 7.05 -0.10
C ALA A 65 -12.46 7.29 0.27
N ASN A 66 -12.96 6.63 1.32
CA ASN A 66 -14.35 6.72 1.78
C ASN A 66 -14.52 7.55 3.07
N ASN A 67 -13.47 8.20 3.56
CA ASN A 67 -13.58 9.04 4.77
C ASN A 67 -13.64 10.50 4.35
N ASP A 68 -14.86 11.04 4.29
CA ASP A 68 -15.19 12.45 4.02
C ASP A 68 -14.73 13.39 5.17
N ASP A 69 -14.16 12.86 6.25
CA ASP A 69 -13.89 13.59 7.49
C ASP A 69 -12.54 14.35 7.54
N ALA A 70 -12.09 14.92 6.42
CA ALA A 70 -10.84 15.68 6.39
C ALA A 70 -11.09 17.17 6.11
N ASP A 71 -11.52 17.92 7.14
CA ASP A 71 -11.45 19.39 7.24
C ASP A 71 -11.61 20.08 5.86
N GLU A 72 -12.83 19.99 5.31
CA GLU A 72 -13.12 20.22 3.88
C GLU A 72 -12.68 21.60 3.36
N GLU A 73 -12.59 22.61 4.22
CA GLU A 73 -12.32 23.99 3.80
C GLU A 73 -10.89 24.22 3.32
N SER A 74 -9.89 23.50 3.84
CA SER A 74 -8.48 23.85 3.60
C SER A 74 -7.68 22.80 2.84
N THR A 75 -8.24 21.60 2.68
CA THR A 75 -7.49 20.45 2.19
C THR A 75 -7.97 19.98 0.81
N ILE A 76 -7.02 19.65 -0.07
CA ILE A 76 -7.31 19.15 -1.42
C ILE A 76 -7.97 17.78 -1.32
N GLY A 77 -9.25 17.69 -1.67
CA GLY A 77 -10.04 16.47 -1.66
C GLY A 77 -10.29 15.92 -3.07
N THR A 78 -10.55 16.79 -4.04
CA THR A 78 -10.87 16.42 -5.42
C THR A 78 -9.82 16.87 -6.43
N ILE A 79 -9.88 16.32 -7.65
CA ILE A 79 -8.99 16.72 -8.76
C ILE A 79 -9.23 18.20 -9.11
N GLY A 80 -10.47 18.67 -9.03
CA GLY A 80 -10.82 20.07 -9.26
C GLY A 80 -10.14 21.01 -8.26
N ASP A 81 -10.12 20.65 -6.98
CA ASP A 81 -9.37 21.41 -5.96
C ASP A 81 -7.87 21.45 -6.26
N PHE A 82 -7.32 20.35 -6.78
CA PHE A 82 -5.90 20.24 -7.12
C PHE A 82 -5.54 21.10 -8.34
N VAL A 83 -6.37 21.05 -9.39
CA VAL A 83 -6.15 21.77 -10.65
C VAL A 83 -6.38 23.28 -10.47
N ASN A 84 -7.41 23.66 -9.73
CA ASN A 84 -7.76 25.07 -9.52
C ASN A 84 -6.84 25.79 -8.52
N GLY A 85 -6.05 25.05 -7.74
CA GLY A 85 -5.02 25.60 -6.86
C GLY A 85 -5.56 26.48 -5.72
N THR A 86 -6.84 26.37 -5.39
CA THR A 86 -7.50 27.18 -4.34
C THR A 86 -7.13 26.73 -2.92
N LYS A 87 -6.64 25.49 -2.78
CA LYS A 87 -6.31 24.87 -1.49
C LYS A 87 -4.81 24.62 -1.34
N ASN A 88 -4.33 24.51 -0.11
CA ASN A 88 -2.90 24.46 0.20
C ASN A 88 -2.26 23.12 -0.22
N LEU A 89 -1.29 23.14 -1.14
CA LEU A 89 -0.59 21.94 -1.63
C LEU A 89 0.21 21.22 -0.52
N SER A 90 0.57 21.92 0.56
CA SER A 90 1.25 21.33 1.72
C SER A 90 0.44 20.24 2.42
N THR A 91 -0.89 20.20 2.23
CA THR A 91 -1.74 19.15 2.80
C THR A 91 -1.62 17.83 2.04
N MET A 92 -1.21 17.85 0.77
CA MET A 92 -1.00 16.64 -0.04
C MET A 92 0.23 15.85 0.40
N THR A 93 1.26 16.55 0.88
CA THR A 93 2.52 15.93 1.30
C THR A 93 2.49 15.47 2.77
N LYS A 94 1.48 15.89 3.54
CA LYS A 94 1.35 15.49 4.93
C LYS A 94 0.71 14.10 4.99
N LYS A 95 1.42 13.14 5.59
CA LYS A 95 0.87 11.79 5.85
C LYS A 95 -0.43 11.94 6.65
N GLN A 96 -1.54 11.50 6.06
CA GLN A 96 -2.82 11.46 6.75
C GLN A 96 -2.68 10.46 7.91
N LYS A 97 -2.85 10.96 9.13
CA LYS A 97 -2.91 10.09 10.30
C LYS A 97 -4.27 9.42 10.24
N MET A 98 -4.29 8.11 9.99
CA MET A 98 -5.49 7.31 10.21
C MET A 98 -5.90 7.52 11.67
N LYS A 99 -7.01 8.22 11.91
CA LYS A 99 -7.74 8.10 13.16
C LYS A 99 -8.56 6.82 13.00
N SER A 100 -7.97 5.66 13.24
CA SER A 100 -8.83 4.50 13.42
C SER A 100 -9.53 4.70 14.76
N GLN A 101 -10.84 4.52 14.80
CA GLN A 101 -11.63 4.56 16.04
C GLN A 101 -11.16 3.49 17.07
N VAL A 102 -10.32 2.55 16.62
CA VAL A 102 -9.62 1.53 17.42
C VAL A 102 -8.38 2.10 18.14
N ASP A 103 -7.87 3.25 17.70
CA ASP A 103 -6.63 3.84 18.20
C ASP A 103 -6.73 4.38 19.62
N ASP A 104 -7.90 4.69 20.17
CA ASP A 104 -7.93 5.17 21.55
C ASP A 104 -7.58 4.08 22.56
N LYS A 105 -7.95 2.81 22.29
CA LYS A 105 -7.53 1.69 23.15
C LYS A 105 -6.09 1.27 22.85
N LEU A 106 -5.70 1.16 21.58
CA LEU A 106 -4.34 0.75 21.18
C LEU A 106 -3.29 1.83 21.44
N ALA A 107 -3.60 3.11 21.27
CA ALA A 107 -2.72 4.22 21.63
C ALA A 107 -2.58 4.37 23.15
N ARG A 108 -3.62 4.07 23.94
CA ARG A 108 -3.49 3.96 25.41
C ARG A 108 -2.58 2.80 25.82
N ILE A 109 -2.64 1.67 25.11
CA ILE A 109 -1.71 0.54 25.33
C ILE A 109 -0.28 0.94 24.95
N ASN A 110 -0.08 1.57 23.79
CA ASN A 110 1.24 2.00 23.32
C ASN A 110 1.83 3.19 24.12
N ASN A 111 0.97 3.99 24.77
CA ASN A 111 1.38 5.14 25.58
C ASN A 111 1.40 4.86 27.10
N ARG A 112 1.00 3.68 27.57
CA ARG A 112 0.86 3.36 29.01
C ARG A 112 2.11 3.65 29.84
N HIS A 113 3.29 3.45 29.24
CA HIS A 113 4.59 3.64 29.89
C HIS A 113 5.40 4.80 29.32
N ARG A 114 4.75 5.75 28.62
CA ARG A 114 5.42 6.97 28.18
C ARG A 114 5.61 7.90 29.38
N VAL A 115 6.84 8.40 29.49
CA VAL A 115 7.23 9.38 30.49
C VAL A 115 6.70 10.76 30.05
N SER A 116 5.92 11.42 30.90
CA SER A 116 5.53 12.81 30.75
C SER A 116 6.54 13.74 31.42
N LYS A 117 6.53 15.02 31.05
CA LYS A 117 7.36 16.06 31.70
C LYS A 117 6.92 16.32 33.14
N ASP A 118 5.65 16.01 33.47
CA ASP A 118 5.06 16.21 34.80
C ASP A 118 5.26 15.00 35.73
N ASP A 119 5.87 13.91 35.25
CA ASP A 119 6.12 12.74 36.08
C ASP A 119 7.25 13.00 37.09
N SER A 120 7.04 12.59 38.35
CA SER A 120 8.13 12.58 39.33
C SER A 120 9.18 11.52 38.97
N LYS A 121 10.44 11.70 39.43
CA LYS A 121 11.55 10.76 39.18
C LYS A 121 11.21 9.31 39.56
N VAL A 122 10.41 9.13 40.62
CA VAL A 122 9.95 7.82 41.10
C VAL A 122 8.95 7.19 40.12
N ILE A 123 8.03 7.99 39.58
CA ILE A 123 7.07 7.52 38.58
C ILE A 123 7.78 7.23 37.24
N GLN A 124 8.75 8.06 36.87
CA GLN A 124 9.58 7.86 35.69
C GLN A 124 10.37 6.55 35.76
N SER A 125 10.98 6.23 36.91
CA SER A 125 11.70 4.97 37.11
C SER A 125 10.77 3.76 37.08
N LEU A 126 9.59 3.86 37.67
CA LEU A 126 8.55 2.82 37.62
C LEU A 126 8.07 2.57 36.18
N LYS A 127 7.73 3.61 35.42
CA LYS A 127 7.32 3.50 34.00
C LYS A 127 8.43 2.87 33.15
N ASN A 128 9.69 3.26 33.38
CA ASN A 128 10.83 2.67 32.69
C ASN A 128 11.04 1.20 33.05
N LYS A 129 10.85 0.82 34.32
CA LYS A 129 10.91 -0.58 34.77
C LYS A 129 9.83 -1.42 34.08
N MET A 130 8.57 -1.00 34.13
CA MET A 130 7.47 -1.70 33.48
C MET A 130 7.68 -1.85 31.97
N ARG A 131 8.16 -0.79 31.29
CA ARG A 131 8.50 -0.85 29.87
C ARG A 131 9.61 -1.86 29.56
N ASN A 132 10.61 -1.98 30.43
CA ASN A 132 11.70 -2.93 30.26
C ASN A 132 11.25 -4.37 30.55
N ASP A 133 10.36 -4.57 31.53
CA ASP A 133 9.79 -5.87 31.86
C ASP A 133 8.92 -6.39 30.70
N ASP A 134 8.07 -5.54 30.10
CA ASP A 134 7.28 -5.90 28.91
C ASP A 134 8.17 -6.31 27.73
N ARG A 135 9.26 -5.56 27.49
CA ARG A 135 10.24 -5.88 26.44
C ARG A 135 10.98 -7.18 26.69
N ARG A 136 11.31 -7.48 27.96
CA ARG A 136 11.95 -8.74 28.34
C ARG A 136 11.01 -9.92 28.11
N ARG A 137 9.75 -9.80 28.52
CA ARG A 137 8.71 -10.82 28.28
C ARG A 137 8.54 -11.10 26.79
N PHE A 138 8.41 -10.06 25.97
CA PHE A 138 8.25 -10.24 24.52
C PHE A 138 9.48 -10.87 23.84
N ARG A 139 10.70 -10.55 24.31
CA ARG A 139 11.92 -11.19 23.81
C ARG A 139 11.96 -12.67 24.20
N GLN A 140 11.62 -13.00 25.44
CA GLN A 140 11.61 -14.37 25.93
C GLN A 140 10.56 -15.22 25.20
N GLU A 141 9.35 -14.71 25.02
CA GLU A 141 8.27 -15.38 24.28
C GLU A 141 8.67 -15.67 22.82
N ASN A 142 9.36 -14.74 22.15
CA ASN A 142 9.85 -14.96 20.79
C ASN A 142 11.01 -15.96 20.71
N LEU A 143 11.87 -16.02 21.72
CA LEU A 143 12.94 -17.02 21.81
C LEU A 143 12.37 -18.44 22.03
N GLU A 144 11.35 -18.58 22.87
CA GLU A 144 10.66 -19.86 23.11
C GLU A 144 9.93 -20.35 21.86
N LYS A 145 9.25 -19.46 21.12
CA LYS A 145 8.58 -19.81 19.86
C LYS A 145 9.56 -20.25 18.76
N GLN A 146 10.76 -19.69 18.71
CA GLN A 146 11.79 -20.13 17.75
C GLN A 146 12.43 -21.47 18.12
N ASN A 147 12.52 -21.81 19.42
CA ASN A 147 13.00 -23.13 19.86
C ASN A 147 11.95 -24.23 19.67
N SER A 148 10.66 -23.95 19.85
CA SER A 148 9.60 -24.93 19.59
C SER A 148 9.46 -25.31 18.11
N GLN A 149 9.89 -24.47 17.18
CA GLN A 149 9.95 -24.81 15.74
C GLN A 149 11.20 -25.60 15.35
N ARG A 150 12.25 -25.65 16.18
CA ARG A 150 13.44 -26.48 15.93
C ARG A 150 13.32 -27.92 16.41
N ASN A 151 12.45 -28.21 17.39
CA ASN A 151 12.31 -29.55 17.98
C ASN A 151 11.36 -30.51 17.24
N GLN A 152 10.89 -30.17 16.04
CA GLN A 152 10.04 -31.07 15.22
C GLN A 152 10.79 -31.75 14.06
N ASN A 153 12.06 -31.39 13.81
CA ASN A 153 12.84 -31.90 12.70
C ASN A 153 14.24 -32.35 13.15
N ASP A 154 14.36 -33.30 14.09
CA ASP A 154 15.66 -33.93 14.28
C ASP A 154 15.55 -35.42 14.67
N ALA A 155 15.38 -36.21 13.61
CA ALA A 155 15.81 -37.59 13.55
C ALA A 155 16.68 -37.73 12.29
N SER A 156 17.94 -37.32 12.36
CA SER A 156 19.09 -38.01 11.74
C SER A 156 20.36 -37.16 11.90
N ASP A 157 21.24 -37.66 12.77
CA ASP A 157 22.70 -37.67 12.65
C ASP A 157 23.32 -37.05 11.38
N SER A 158 24.10 -35.98 11.55
CA SER A 158 25.46 -35.90 11.00
C SER A 158 26.21 -34.67 11.54
N SER A 159 27.34 -34.95 12.17
CA SER A 159 28.36 -34.01 12.59
C SER A 159 28.99 -33.28 11.40
N ASP A 160 28.86 -31.95 11.32
CA ASP A 160 29.95 -31.11 10.84
C ASP A 160 29.86 -29.68 11.40
N GLU A 161 30.98 -29.17 11.88
CA GLU A 161 31.11 -27.84 12.45
C GLU A 161 31.08 -26.77 11.35
N GLU A 162 30.08 -25.89 11.36
CA GLU A 162 30.22 -24.59 10.70
C GLU A 162 29.94 -23.44 11.69
N GLN A 163 31.03 -22.89 12.23
CA GLN A 163 30.99 -21.63 12.96
C GLN A 163 30.55 -20.50 12.02
N ILE A 164 29.29 -20.09 12.15
CA ILE A 164 28.71 -18.97 11.39
C ILE A 164 29.40 -17.67 11.83
N SER A 165 30.39 -17.22 11.06
CA SER A 165 31.06 -15.94 11.26
C SER A 165 30.08 -14.78 11.02
N ARG A 166 29.93 -13.92 12.02
CA ARG A 166 29.06 -12.73 11.94
C ARG A 166 29.71 -11.72 10.99
N SER A 167 29.08 -11.45 9.85
CA SER A 167 29.50 -10.35 8.98
C SER A 167 29.14 -9.01 9.64
N VAL A 168 30.17 -8.24 10.01
CA VAL A 168 30.00 -6.89 10.53
C VAL A 168 29.56 -6.00 9.36
N LYS A 169 28.33 -5.48 9.44
CA LYS A 169 27.76 -4.57 8.46
C LYS A 169 28.62 -3.30 8.40
N LYS A 170 29.50 -3.21 7.39
CA LYS A 170 30.23 -1.97 7.08
C LYS A 170 29.20 -0.87 6.80
N GLY A 171 29.17 0.13 7.68
CA GLY A 171 28.36 1.32 7.53
C GLY A 171 28.77 2.06 6.26
N SER A 172 27.81 2.29 5.39
CA SER A 172 27.95 3.20 4.25
C SER A 172 28.06 4.63 4.79
N ASN A 173 29.28 5.12 5.01
CA ASN A 173 29.59 6.51 5.33
C ASN A 173 29.49 7.43 4.11
N LEU A 174 28.41 7.31 3.34
CA LEU A 174 28.10 8.24 2.25
C LEU A 174 26.96 9.13 2.74
N LEU A 175 27.22 10.13 3.59
CA LEU A 175 26.38 11.33 3.74
C LEU A 175 26.88 12.39 4.79
N ILE A 176 28.14 12.40 5.23
CA ILE A 176 28.61 13.38 6.25
C ILE A 176 29.66 14.39 5.72
N GLU A 177 30.18 14.24 4.50
CA GLU A 177 31.24 15.15 4.01
C GLU A 177 30.76 16.48 3.42
N ALA A 178 29.45 16.74 3.35
CA ALA A 178 28.92 18.00 2.80
C ALA A 178 28.78 19.14 3.83
N LYS A 179 29.33 19.03 5.05
CA LYS A 179 29.29 20.10 6.06
C LYS A 179 30.66 20.44 6.66
N MET A 180 31.68 20.57 5.82
CA MET A 180 32.89 21.32 6.15
C MET A 180 32.88 22.66 5.41
N GLY A 181 31.93 23.51 5.80
CA GLY A 181 31.89 24.92 5.43
C GLY A 181 32.83 25.73 6.34
N LYS A 182 33.98 26.10 5.78
CA LYS A 182 35.01 27.04 6.27
C LYS A 182 34.54 28.04 7.33
N ARG A 183 35.15 28.00 8.52
CA ARG A 183 35.31 29.19 9.39
C ARG A 183 36.75 29.67 9.26
N LYS A 184 36.93 30.85 8.66
CA LYS A 184 38.21 31.58 8.61
C LYS A 184 38.70 31.87 10.04
N GLY A 185 40.00 31.74 10.22
CA GLY A 185 40.72 32.08 11.43
C GLY A 185 40.67 33.58 11.74
N LYS A 186 40.95 33.88 13.01
CA LYS A 186 41.45 35.17 13.46
C LYS A 186 42.89 35.36 12.98
#